data_AF-A0AAE0GUS7-F1
#
_entry.id   AF-A0AAE0GUS7-F1
#
_cell.length_a   1.000
_cell.length_b   1.000
_cell.length_c   1.000
_cell.angle_alpha   90.00
_cell.angle_beta   90.00
_cell.angle_gamma   90.00
#
_symmetry.space_group_name_H-M   'P 1'
#
loop_
_entity.id
_entity.type
_entity.pdbx_description
1 polymer ?
#
loop_
_entity_poly.entity_id
_entity_poly.type
_entity_poly.pdbx_seq_one_letter_code
_entity_poly.pdbx_strand_id
1 'polypeptide(L)'
;MSVCLATQATICRNSFFDWFKDKLQDEDKFTEVDIDEERGIVSEERFGPQVLFLIGFQEQDIPAVQRMLVDLEASFVPILQCTEMMLDLTLEQALSETQEIPAQVAPAKDLPRCVMMSGMSGGEVVMIMDEFQLTGLPRPAFAAAVPRSMGKKVSELVTEIDGDHKSVLADEAQTLTQ
;
A
#
# COMPACT_ATOMS: atom_id res chain seq x y z
N MET A 1 25.05 -28.54 -19.44
CA MET A 1 24.54 -28.91 -18.11
C MET A 1 23.92 -27.66 -17.52
N SER A 2 22.59 -27.60 -17.51
CA SER A 2 21.82 -26.45 -17.04
C SER A 2 21.40 -26.73 -15.61
N VAL A 3 21.81 -25.89 -14.65
CA VAL A 3 21.43 -26.04 -13.24
C VAL A 3 20.68 -24.78 -12.82
N CYS A 4 19.42 -25.01 -12.44
CA CYS A 4 18.47 -24.22 -11.65
C CYS A 4 18.79 -22.75 -11.34
N LEU A 5 17.97 -21.86 -11.91
CA LEU A 5 17.83 -20.44 -11.56
C LEU A 5 16.44 -20.18 -10.94
N ALA A 6 15.96 -21.09 -10.09
CA ALA A 6 14.58 -21.05 -9.54
C ALA A 6 14.50 -20.77 -8.03
N THR A 7 15.61 -20.43 -7.37
CA THR A 7 15.66 -20.39 -5.88
C THR A 7 15.84 -18.99 -5.29
N GLN A 8 16.03 -17.95 -6.10
CA GLN A 8 16.25 -16.58 -5.59
C GLN A 8 14.97 -15.76 -5.40
N ALA A 9 13.85 -16.11 -6.04
CA ALA A 9 12.62 -15.32 -5.96
C ALA A 9 11.80 -15.54 -4.67
N THR A 10 12.03 -16.64 -3.94
CA THR A 10 11.24 -16.98 -2.75
C THR A 10 11.76 -16.32 -1.47
N ILE A 11 13.03 -15.94 -1.42
CA ILE A 11 13.67 -15.46 -0.18
C ILE A 11 13.32 -13.99 0.12
N CYS A 12 13.10 -13.15 -0.91
CA CYS A 12 12.71 -11.73 -0.72
C CYS A 12 11.26 -11.52 -0.28
N ARG A 13 10.39 -12.53 -0.37
CA ARG A 13 8.97 -12.39 -0.03
C ARG A 13 8.70 -12.37 1.48
N ASN A 14 9.59 -12.95 2.28
CA ASN A 14 9.39 -13.09 3.73
C ASN A 14 9.86 -11.86 4.53
N SER A 15 10.97 -11.22 4.16
CA SER A 15 11.59 -10.17 4.99
C SER A 15 10.76 -8.89 5.08
N PHE A 16 10.23 -8.39 3.95
CA PHE A 16 9.36 -7.21 3.96
C PHE A 16 8.03 -7.48 4.68
N PHE A 17 7.51 -8.70 4.52
CA PHE A 17 6.24 -9.12 5.08
C PHE A 17 6.29 -9.27 6.60
N ASP A 18 7.36 -9.88 7.11
CA ASP A 18 7.60 -10.02 8.54
C ASP A 18 7.86 -8.66 9.19
N TRP A 19 8.59 -7.75 8.52
CA TRP A 19 8.76 -6.36 8.96
C TRP A 19 7.45 -5.56 8.98
N PHE A 20 6.61 -5.69 7.95
CA PHE A 20 5.33 -4.98 7.88
C PHE A 20 4.35 -5.48 8.95
N LYS A 21 4.33 -6.80 9.20
CA LYS A 21 3.57 -7.39 10.31
C LYS A 21 4.07 -6.94 11.67
N ASP A 22 5.39 -6.91 11.87
CA ASP A 22 6.03 -6.39 13.07
C ASP A 22 5.64 -4.93 13.32
N LYS A 23 5.60 -4.10 12.27
CA LYS A 23 5.16 -2.69 12.36
C LYS A 23 3.65 -2.50 12.59
N LEU A 24 2.82 -3.47 12.20
CA LEU A 24 1.40 -3.50 12.56
C LEU A 24 1.18 -4.03 13.99
N GLN A 25 2.08 -4.87 14.50
CA GLN A 25 2.05 -5.47 15.84
C GLN A 25 2.81 -4.65 16.91
N ASP A 26 3.51 -3.59 16.52
CA ASP A 26 4.13 -2.58 17.41
C ASP A 26 3.01 -1.74 18.10
N GLU A 27 2.24 -2.40 18.96
CA GLU A 27 1.10 -1.90 19.74
C GLU A 27 1.50 -1.09 20.99
N ASP A 28 2.75 -0.67 21.13
CA ASP A 28 3.23 0.07 22.31
C ASP A 28 2.77 1.55 22.35
N LYS A 29 1.65 1.87 21.67
CA LYS A 29 1.10 3.23 21.71
C LYS A 29 -0.37 3.43 22.02
N PHE A 30 -1.26 2.44 22.15
CA PHE A 30 -2.62 2.69 22.68
C PHE A 30 -3.30 1.45 23.28
N THR A 31 -3.86 1.65 24.48
CA THR A 31 -4.98 0.96 25.20
C THR A 31 -5.37 -0.48 24.87
N GLU A 32 -5.49 -1.29 25.93
CA GLU A 32 -5.99 -2.69 25.97
C GLU A 32 -7.04 -3.01 24.89
N VAL A 33 -6.63 -3.86 23.97
CA VAL A 33 -7.52 -4.64 23.11
C VAL A 33 -7.88 -5.90 23.91
N ASP A 34 -9.17 -6.21 24.06
CA ASP A 34 -9.63 -7.50 24.58
C ASP A 34 -9.26 -8.59 23.56
N ILE A 35 -8.23 -9.37 23.88
CA ILE A 35 -7.76 -10.49 23.06
C ILE A 35 -8.40 -11.77 23.61
N ASP A 36 -9.36 -12.34 22.88
CA ASP A 36 -9.79 -13.72 23.10
C ASP A 36 -8.76 -14.66 22.44
N GLU A 37 -7.86 -15.22 23.25
CA GLU A 37 -6.62 -15.94 22.88
C GLU A 37 -6.81 -17.24 22.05
N GLU A 38 -8.02 -17.60 21.62
CA GLU A 38 -8.27 -18.89 20.94
C GLU A 38 -8.26 -18.84 19.40
N ARG A 39 -8.21 -17.66 18.77
CA ARG A 39 -8.20 -17.55 17.30
C ARG A 39 -7.18 -16.50 16.87
N GLY A 40 -6.09 -16.92 16.24
CA GLY A 40 -5.08 -16.03 15.64
C GLY A 40 -5.65 -15.17 14.50
N ILE A 41 -6.50 -14.21 14.84
CA ILE A 41 -7.17 -13.29 13.94
C ILE A 41 -6.20 -12.11 13.75
N VAL A 42 -5.62 -12.01 12.54
CA VAL A 42 -5.18 -10.72 12.00
C VAL A 42 -6.38 -9.78 12.07
N SER A 43 -6.24 -8.64 12.77
CA SER A 43 -7.37 -7.75 13.04
C SER A 43 -8.21 -7.53 11.78
N GLU A 44 -9.48 -7.95 11.84
CA GLU A 44 -10.48 -7.69 10.80
C GLU A 44 -10.93 -6.23 10.81
N GLU A 45 -10.34 -5.41 11.68
CA GLU A 45 -10.71 -4.02 11.88
C GLU A 45 -10.34 -3.19 10.65
N ARG A 46 -11.38 -2.79 9.92
CA ARG A 46 -11.28 -1.94 8.75
C ARG A 46 -11.39 -0.49 9.18
N PHE A 47 -10.40 0.31 8.81
CA PHE A 47 -10.40 1.73 9.14
C PHE A 47 -10.50 2.61 7.87
N GLY A 48 -11.44 3.56 7.90
CA GLY A 48 -11.67 4.51 6.80
C GLY A 48 -12.55 3.95 5.67
N PRO A 49 -12.84 4.78 4.64
CA PRO A 49 -13.58 4.34 3.47
C PRO A 49 -12.77 3.30 2.69
N GLN A 50 -13.44 2.31 2.09
CA GLN A 50 -12.75 1.32 1.27
C GLN A 50 -12.31 1.95 -0.06
N VAL A 51 -10.99 2.08 -0.27
CA VAL A 51 -10.42 2.68 -1.48
C VAL A 51 -8.94 2.32 -1.63
N LEU A 52 -8.50 2.17 -2.88
CA LEU A 52 -7.09 2.09 -3.26
C LEU A 52 -6.65 3.45 -3.82
N PHE A 53 -5.95 4.23 -3.00
CA PHE A 53 -5.50 5.57 -3.35
C PHE A 53 -4.10 5.54 -3.97
N LEU A 54 -4.02 5.89 -5.26
CA LEU A 54 -2.81 5.80 -6.09
C LEU A 54 -2.16 7.18 -6.23
N ILE A 55 -0.92 7.29 -5.80
CA ILE A 55 -0.12 8.52 -5.80
C ILE A 55 1.13 8.33 -6.66
N GLY A 56 1.45 9.31 -7.52
CA GLY A 56 2.61 9.25 -8.42
C GLY A 56 2.45 8.30 -9.63
N PHE A 57 1.26 7.74 -9.81
CA PHE A 57 0.92 6.90 -10.97
C PHE A 57 0.50 7.76 -12.17
N GLN A 58 0.84 7.29 -13.36
CA GLN A 58 0.42 7.90 -14.61
C GLN A 58 -0.90 7.28 -15.08
N GLU A 59 -1.62 8.00 -15.95
CA GLU A 59 -2.89 7.52 -16.53
C GLU A 59 -2.76 6.13 -17.17
N GLN A 60 -1.62 5.85 -17.82
CA GLN A 60 -1.35 4.53 -18.42
C GLN A 60 -1.11 3.39 -17.43
N ASP A 61 -0.81 3.68 -16.16
CA ASP A 61 -0.59 2.66 -15.13
C ASP A 61 -1.93 2.13 -14.57
N ILE A 62 -2.98 2.96 -14.60
CA ILE A 62 -4.29 2.67 -13.99
C ILE A 62 -4.94 1.40 -14.55
N PRO A 63 -4.96 1.14 -15.88
CA PRO A 63 -5.53 -0.09 -16.41
C PRO A 63 -4.86 -1.36 -15.87
N ALA A 64 -3.55 -1.32 -15.58
CA ALA A 64 -2.85 -2.47 -15.00
C ALA A 64 -3.29 -2.73 -13.55
N VAL A 65 -3.46 -1.68 -12.75
CA VAL A 65 -3.98 -1.80 -11.38
C VAL A 65 -5.46 -2.23 -11.36
N GLN A 66 -6.26 -1.73 -12.29
CA GLN A 66 -7.64 -2.19 -12.47
C GLN A 66 -7.70 -3.67 -12.83
N ARG A 67 -6.82 -4.11 -13.74
CA ARG A 67 -6.72 -5.52 -14.12
C ARG A 67 -6.34 -6.41 -12.94
N MET A 68 -5.36 -5.99 -12.15
CA MET A 68 -4.97 -6.65 -10.90
C MET A 68 -6.15 -6.81 -9.93
N LEU A 69 -6.95 -5.76 -9.73
CA LEU A 69 -8.15 -5.86 -8.88
C LEU A 69 -9.20 -6.81 -9.47
N VAL A 70 -9.35 -6.88 -10.80
CA VAL A 70 -10.23 -7.87 -11.44
C VAL A 70 -9.73 -9.30 -11.21
N ASP A 71 -8.43 -9.53 -11.36
CA ASP A 71 -7.82 -10.84 -11.19
C ASP A 71 -7.89 -11.32 -9.71
N LEU A 72 -7.91 -10.37 -8.74
CA LEU A 72 -8.21 -10.62 -7.32
C LEU A 72 -9.70 -10.74 -6.96
N GLU A 73 -10.61 -10.64 -7.94
CA GLU A 73 -12.07 -10.52 -7.70
C GLU A 73 -12.45 -9.33 -6.78
N ALA A 74 -11.59 -8.32 -6.72
CA ALA A 74 -11.69 -7.11 -5.90
C ALA A 74 -12.08 -5.86 -6.70
N SER A 75 -12.74 -6.02 -7.86
CA SER A 75 -13.12 -4.92 -8.75
C SER A 75 -14.12 -3.92 -8.13
N PHE A 76 -14.71 -4.27 -6.99
CA PHE A 76 -15.58 -3.38 -6.22
C PHE A 76 -14.80 -2.34 -5.40
N VAL A 77 -13.50 -2.55 -5.19
CA VAL A 77 -12.63 -1.57 -4.51
C VAL A 77 -12.42 -0.38 -5.45
N PRO A 78 -12.86 0.84 -5.08
CA PRO A 78 -12.65 1.99 -5.92
C PRO A 78 -11.16 2.35 -5.98
N ILE A 79 -10.71 2.74 -7.16
CA ILE A 79 -9.40 3.37 -7.34
C ILE A 79 -9.60 4.87 -7.30
N LEU A 80 -8.77 5.55 -6.52
CA LEU A 80 -8.70 7.00 -6.46
C LEU A 80 -7.31 7.43 -6.92
N GLN A 81 -7.23 8.33 -7.90
CA GLN A 81 -5.97 8.84 -8.40
C GLN A 81 -5.65 10.20 -7.76
N CYS A 82 -4.44 10.35 -7.23
CA CYS A 82 -4.00 11.59 -6.62
C CYS A 82 -3.86 12.71 -7.65
N THR A 83 -4.57 13.81 -7.42
CA THR A 83 -4.48 15.04 -8.20
C THR A 83 -3.64 16.09 -7.49
N GLU A 84 -3.18 17.11 -8.20
CA GLU A 84 -2.41 18.21 -7.62
C GLU A 84 -3.14 18.87 -6.43
N MET A 85 -4.46 19.06 -6.55
CA MET A 85 -5.26 19.66 -5.49
C MET A 85 -5.32 18.80 -4.22
N MET A 86 -5.27 17.48 -4.36
CA MET A 86 -5.35 16.56 -3.23
C MET A 86 -4.11 16.61 -2.32
N LEU A 87 -2.97 17.12 -2.82
CA LEU A 87 -1.73 17.21 -2.04
C LEU A 87 -1.86 18.14 -0.83
N ASP A 88 -2.73 19.14 -0.93
CA ASP A 88 -3.02 20.09 0.14
C ASP A 88 -4.16 19.68 1.06
N LEU A 89 -4.92 18.66 0.68
CA LEU A 89 -5.99 18.09 1.49
C LEU A 89 -5.43 17.20 2.59
N THR A 90 -6.18 17.05 3.67
CA THR A 90 -5.94 15.94 4.59
C THR A 90 -6.25 14.61 3.91
N LEU A 91 -5.66 13.51 4.39
CA LEU A 91 -5.97 12.19 3.86
C LEU A 91 -7.48 11.90 3.90
N GLU A 92 -8.16 12.21 5.00
CA GLU A 92 -9.61 12.02 5.12
C GLU A 92 -10.40 12.77 4.03
N GLN A 93 -10.03 14.02 3.78
CA GLN A 93 -10.64 14.83 2.73
C GLN A 93 -10.39 14.24 1.34
N ALA A 94 -9.15 13.85 1.05
CA ALA A 94 -8.81 13.24 -0.22
C ALA A 94 -9.56 11.92 -0.44
N LEU A 95 -9.66 11.05 0.57
CA LEU A 95 -10.36 9.76 0.47
C LEU A 95 -11.88 9.91 0.33
N SER A 96 -12.44 11.09 0.60
CA SER A 96 -13.86 11.39 0.44
C SER A 96 -14.21 11.85 -0.99
N GLU A 97 -13.21 12.11 -1.83
CA GLU A 97 -13.40 12.49 -3.23
C GLU A 97 -13.90 11.32 -4.07
N THR A 98 -14.65 11.65 -5.13
CA THR A 98 -15.15 10.66 -6.09
C THR A 98 -14.64 10.98 -7.49
N GLN A 99 -14.20 9.95 -8.21
CA GLN A 99 -13.73 10.06 -9.59
C GLN A 99 -14.52 9.09 -10.47
N GLU A 100 -15.23 9.62 -11.48
CA GLU A 100 -16.02 8.77 -12.38
C GLU A 100 -15.13 7.83 -13.21
N ILE A 101 -14.01 8.35 -13.71
CA ILE A 101 -13.05 7.59 -14.53
C ILE A 101 -11.64 7.93 -14.05
N PRO A 102 -11.06 7.16 -13.10
CA PRO A 102 -9.75 7.46 -12.54
C PRO A 102 -8.66 7.61 -13.61
N ALA A 103 -8.66 6.76 -14.63
CA ALA A 103 -7.69 6.79 -15.73
C ALA A 103 -7.74 8.07 -16.61
N GLN A 104 -8.76 8.93 -16.48
CA GLN A 104 -8.88 10.21 -17.20
C GLN A 104 -8.63 11.42 -16.30
N VAL A 105 -8.28 11.17 -15.03
CA VAL A 105 -7.95 12.23 -14.07
C VAL A 105 -6.49 12.62 -14.27
N ALA A 106 -6.21 13.92 -14.36
CA ALA A 106 -4.85 14.42 -14.45
C ALA A 106 -4.10 14.16 -13.12
N PRO A 107 -3.07 13.29 -13.10
CA PRO A 107 -2.33 12.99 -11.88
C PRO A 107 -1.47 14.17 -11.43
N ALA A 108 -1.26 14.26 -10.12
CA ALA A 108 -0.16 15.04 -9.57
C ALA A 108 1.18 14.54 -10.14
N LYS A 109 2.09 15.46 -10.46
CA LYS A 109 3.35 15.15 -11.13
C LYS A 109 4.52 15.12 -10.16
N ASP A 110 5.60 14.46 -10.58
CA ASP A 110 6.88 14.45 -9.87
C ASP A 110 6.82 13.90 -8.43
N LEU A 111 5.89 12.97 -8.17
CA LEU A 111 5.75 12.27 -6.89
C LEU A 111 6.32 10.86 -6.96
N PRO A 112 6.85 10.33 -5.85
CA PRO A 112 7.15 8.91 -5.74
C PRO A 112 5.86 8.08 -5.86
N ARG A 113 5.99 6.86 -6.39
CA ARG A 113 4.85 5.93 -6.49
C ARG A 113 4.49 5.41 -5.10
N CYS A 114 3.28 5.69 -4.68
CA CYS A 114 2.75 5.23 -3.40
C CYS A 114 1.31 4.71 -3.57
N VAL A 115 1.02 3.58 -2.94
CA VAL A 115 -0.32 2.99 -2.87
C VAL A 115 -0.78 3.04 -1.41
N MET A 116 -1.77 3.87 -1.15
CA MET A 116 -2.42 3.94 0.16
C MET A 116 -3.71 3.12 0.15
N MET A 117 -3.81 2.17 1.07
CA MET A 117 -4.93 1.25 1.23
C MET A 117 -5.79 1.67 2.42
N SER A 118 -7.06 1.98 2.18
CA SER A 118 -8.02 2.39 3.22
C SER A 118 -9.21 1.45 3.23
N GLY A 119 -9.80 1.24 4.41
CA GLY A 119 -10.97 0.37 4.61
C GLY A 119 -10.72 -1.10 4.32
N MET A 120 -9.49 -1.56 4.48
CA MET A 120 -9.05 -2.93 4.21
C MET A 120 -8.51 -3.57 5.48
N SER A 121 -8.78 -4.86 5.64
CA SER A 121 -8.14 -5.70 6.66
C SER A 121 -6.66 -5.93 6.35
N GLY A 122 -5.89 -6.33 7.35
CA GLY A 122 -4.49 -6.70 7.15
C GLY A 122 -4.30 -7.80 6.09
N GLY A 123 -5.21 -8.77 6.03
CA GLY A 123 -5.20 -9.83 5.02
C GLY A 123 -5.43 -9.30 3.58
N GLU A 124 -6.36 -8.37 3.40
CA GLU A 124 -6.62 -7.75 2.09
C GLU A 124 -5.42 -6.90 1.62
N VAL A 125 -4.82 -6.12 2.52
CA VAL A 125 -3.62 -5.33 2.25
C VAL A 125 -2.51 -6.23 1.69
N VAL A 126 -2.25 -7.35 2.39
CA VAL A 126 -1.27 -8.35 1.97
C VAL A 126 -1.54 -8.90 0.57
N MET A 127 -2.78 -9.30 0.30
CA MET A 127 -3.14 -9.87 -1.01
C MET A 127 -2.95 -8.88 -2.15
N ILE A 128 -3.32 -7.61 -1.94
CA ILE A 128 -3.09 -6.56 -2.94
C ILE A 128 -1.59 -6.37 -3.19
N MET A 129 -0.77 -6.36 -2.15
CA MET A 129 0.68 -6.18 -2.28
C MET A 129 1.37 -7.33 -3.03
N ASP A 130 0.92 -8.56 -2.80
CA ASP A 130 1.40 -9.74 -3.52
C ASP A 130 1.00 -9.68 -4.99
N GLU A 131 -0.28 -9.39 -5.30
CA GLU A 131 -0.74 -9.31 -6.69
C GLU A 131 -0.14 -8.12 -7.44
N PHE A 132 0.13 -7.00 -6.75
CA PHE A 132 0.72 -5.81 -7.38
C PHE A 132 2.05 -6.13 -8.06
N GLN A 133 2.83 -7.06 -7.52
CA GLN A 133 4.09 -7.49 -8.11
C GLN A 133 3.92 -8.13 -9.50
N LEU A 134 2.73 -8.64 -9.81
CA LEU A 134 2.41 -9.27 -11.09
C LEU A 134 1.96 -8.27 -12.16
N THR A 135 1.73 -7.00 -11.80
CA THR A 135 1.31 -5.94 -12.74
C THR A 135 2.40 -5.55 -13.75
N GLY A 136 3.66 -5.86 -13.45
CA GLY A 136 4.83 -5.37 -14.20
C GLY A 136 5.15 -3.89 -13.98
N LEU A 137 4.40 -3.20 -13.12
CA LEU A 137 4.70 -1.84 -12.72
C LEU A 137 5.87 -1.81 -11.71
N PRO A 138 6.68 -0.73 -11.69
CA PRO A 138 7.64 -0.49 -10.61
C PRO A 138 6.98 -0.61 -9.23
N ARG A 139 7.67 -1.28 -8.29
CA ARG A 139 7.23 -1.44 -6.90
C ARG A 139 6.98 -0.06 -6.28
N PRO A 140 5.76 0.24 -5.80
CA PRO A 140 5.48 1.47 -5.08
C PRO A 140 5.84 1.30 -3.60
N ALA A 141 5.90 2.43 -2.89
CA ALA A 141 5.76 2.41 -1.45
C ALA A 141 4.31 2.03 -1.10
N PHE A 142 4.12 1.21 -0.07
CA PHE A 142 2.78 0.79 0.38
C PHE A 142 2.52 1.34 1.77
N ALA A 143 1.29 1.80 2.00
CA ALA A 143 0.84 2.25 3.31
C ALA A 143 -0.62 1.88 3.53
N ALA A 144 -0.97 1.57 4.78
CA ALA A 144 -2.35 1.45 5.22
C ALA A 144 -2.81 2.78 5.86
N ALA A 145 -4.04 3.19 5.60
CA ALA A 145 -4.65 4.31 6.29
C ALA A 145 -4.97 3.92 7.74
N VAL A 146 -4.55 4.77 8.68
CA VAL A 146 -4.76 4.57 10.13
C VAL A 146 -5.32 5.84 10.75
N PRO A 147 -5.93 5.81 11.94
CA PRO A 147 -6.50 7.01 12.55
C PRO A 147 -5.53 8.19 12.62
N ARG A 148 -4.27 7.90 12.91
CA ARG A 148 -3.20 8.90 12.98
C ARG A 148 -2.89 9.57 11.64
N SER A 149 -3.11 8.91 10.50
CA SER A 149 -2.80 9.47 9.18
C SER A 149 -3.91 10.37 8.64
N MET A 150 -5.16 10.21 9.10
CA MET A 150 -6.34 10.90 8.53
C MET A 150 -6.25 12.43 8.55
N GLY A 151 -5.72 13.00 9.63
CA GLY A 151 -5.59 14.45 9.79
C GLY A 151 -4.35 15.05 9.12
N LYS A 152 -3.43 14.24 8.58
CA LYS A 152 -2.22 14.73 7.92
C LYS A 152 -2.50 15.09 6.47
N LYS A 153 -1.74 16.05 5.94
CA LYS A 153 -1.78 16.36 4.52
C LYS A 153 -1.26 15.19 3.68
N VAL A 154 -1.82 15.00 2.49
CA VAL A 154 -1.34 13.95 1.56
C VAL A 154 0.13 14.19 1.20
N SER A 155 0.54 15.43 0.93
CA SER A 155 1.95 15.77 0.64
C SER A 155 2.93 15.37 1.77
N GLU A 156 2.52 15.56 3.03
CA GLU A 156 3.33 15.14 4.19
C GLU A 156 3.43 13.62 4.26
N LEU A 157 2.31 12.92 4.10
CA LEU A 157 2.26 11.46 4.13
C LEU A 157 3.11 10.84 3.02
N VAL A 158 3.06 11.38 1.80
CA VAL A 158 3.88 10.91 0.67
C VAL A 158 5.36 11.00 1.00
N THR A 159 5.78 12.11 1.64
CA THR A 159 7.18 12.31 2.03
C THR A 159 7.61 11.32 3.11
N GLU A 160 6.76 11.11 4.12
CA GLU A 160 7.02 10.14 5.19
C GLU A 160 7.14 8.70 4.63
N ILE A 161 6.14 8.27 3.86
CA ILE A 161 6.04 6.92 3.31
C ILE A 161 7.20 6.61 2.34
N ASP A 162 7.56 7.57 1.47
CA ASP A 162 8.70 7.40 0.56
C ASP A 162 10.03 7.35 1.33
N GLY A 163 10.18 8.12 2.41
CA GLY A 163 11.34 8.06 3.30
C GLY A 163 11.50 6.69 3.97
N ASP A 164 10.40 6.14 4.51
CA ASP A 164 10.38 4.82 5.12
C ASP A 164 10.68 3.72 4.07
N HIS A 165 10.06 3.81 2.89
CA HIS A 165 10.26 2.85 1.81
C HIS A 165 11.72 2.81 1.33
N LYS A 166 12.36 3.96 1.14
CA LYS A 166 13.77 4.04 0.75
C LYS A 166 14.70 3.44 1.81
N SER A 167 14.37 3.60 3.08
CA SER A 167 15.14 3.02 4.18
C SER A 167 15.08 1.49 4.14
N VAL A 168 13.88 0.93 3.93
CA VAL A 168 13.70 -0.52 3.77
C VAL A 168 14.46 -1.06 2.56
N LEU A 169 14.38 -0.38 1.41
CA LEU A 169 15.13 -0.79 0.22
C LEU A 169 16.66 -0.75 0.41
N ALA A 170 17.14 0.24 1.18
CA ALA A 170 18.57 0.34 1.50
C ALA A 170 19.04 -0.83 2.37
N ASP A 171 18.23 -1.25 3.36
CA ASP A 171 18.53 -2.37 4.24
C ASP A 171 18.48 -3.72 3.48
N GLU A 172 17.49 -3.90 2.59
CA GLU A 172 17.40 -5.06 1.70
C GLU A 172 18.67 -5.19 0.81
N ALA A 173 19.14 -4.07 0.24
CA ALA A 173 20.34 -4.04 -0.61
C ALA A 173 21.62 -4.42 0.17
N GLN A 174 21.73 -4.00 1.43
CA GLN A 174 22.86 -4.34 2.29
C GLN A 174 22.85 -5.82 2.69
N THR A 175 21.67 -6.39 2.91
CA THR A 175 21.50 -7.79 3.29
C THR A 175 21.87 -8.75 2.16
N LEU A 176 21.63 -8.36 0.89
CA LEU A 176 22.00 -9.15 -0.29
C LEU A 176 23.50 -9.15 -0.62
N THR A 177 24.29 -8.31 0.06
CA THR A 177 25.74 -8.18 -0.16
C THR A 177 26.56 -8.98 0.88
N GLN A 178 25.91 -9.64 1.84
CA GLN A 178 26.53 -10.52 2.84
C GLN A 178 26.27 -12.00 2.53
#